data_AF-A0A9N9JVP0-F1
#
_entry.id   AF-A0A9N9JVP0-F1
#
_cell.length_a   1.000
_cell.length_b   1.000
_cell.length_c   1.000
_cell.angle_alpha   90.00
_cell.angle_beta   90.00
_cell.angle_gamma   90.00
#
_symmetry.space_group_name_H-M   'P 1'
#
loop_
_entity.id
_entity.type
_entity.pdbx_description
1 polymer ?
#
loop_
_entity_poly.entity_id
_entity_poly.type
_entity_poly.pdbx_seq_one_letter_code
_entity_poly.pdbx_strand_id
1 'polypeptide(L)'
;NKEDSLEKSLDNKEDSLETSLVNKEDSLEKSLDNKEDSLETIMTLTTIKLLKCMESFSKQRTGTDEVTQAAPTKLRQLVYTILGIRGFSGTPNEGEHPFIIKLRDLIMENLNKYRTIKGTQKIDEIKSMATELIHQIISIFCFRRNIQEPVVEYKWYKYSDKVDLEFMECPLDEVDEIMVDICSFPLIGTNLEHEDKYK
;
A
#
# COMPACT_ATOMS: atom_id res chain seq x y z
N ASN A 1 -28.48 10.60 1.52
CA ASN A 1 -28.53 11.18 2.89
C ASN A 1 -27.94 10.34 4.02
N LYS A 2 -27.96 8.99 4.02
CA LYS A 2 -27.16 8.16 4.96
C LYS A 2 -25.91 7.55 4.31
N GLU A 3 -26.01 7.17 3.04
CA GLU A 3 -24.90 6.66 2.21
C GLU A 3 -23.83 7.73 1.98
N ASP A 4 -24.21 8.95 1.53
CA ASP A 4 -23.28 10.09 1.39
C ASP A 4 -22.49 10.42 2.67
N SER A 5 -23.07 10.13 3.84
CA SER A 5 -22.45 10.42 5.13
C SER A 5 -21.51 9.31 5.60
N LEU A 6 -21.70 8.08 5.12
CA LEU A 6 -20.81 6.94 5.34
C LEU A 6 -19.62 6.98 4.37
N GLU A 7 -19.87 7.37 3.11
CA GLU A 7 -18.85 7.52 2.07
C GLU A 7 -17.89 8.66 2.38
N LYS A 8 -18.39 9.84 2.76
CA LYS A 8 -17.54 10.93 3.27
C LYS A 8 -16.72 10.52 4.49
N SER A 9 -17.18 9.57 5.31
CA SER A 9 -16.42 9.10 6.47
C SER A 9 -15.31 8.11 6.09
N LEU A 10 -15.40 7.44 4.94
CA LEU A 10 -14.41 6.51 4.43
C LEU A 10 -13.31 7.27 3.68
N ASP A 11 -13.69 8.19 2.78
CA ASP A 11 -12.76 9.06 2.06
C ASP A 11 -11.87 9.87 3.01
N ASN A 12 -12.46 10.46 4.06
CA ASN A 12 -11.71 11.23 5.06
C ASN A 12 -10.73 10.37 5.87
N LYS A 13 -10.96 9.05 6.00
CA LYS A 13 -10.04 8.14 6.72
C LYS A 13 -8.91 7.64 5.82
N GLU A 14 -9.20 7.43 4.54
CA GLU A 14 -8.23 7.01 3.54
C GLU A 14 -7.24 8.14 3.23
N ASP A 15 -7.74 9.36 2.99
CA ASP A 15 -6.92 10.56 2.84
C ASP A 15 -6.07 10.82 4.10
N SER A 16 -6.58 10.52 5.30
CA SER A 16 -5.85 10.62 6.57
C SER A 16 -4.77 9.56 6.76
N LEU A 17 -4.92 8.37 6.15
CA LEU A 17 -3.93 7.30 6.15
C LEU A 17 -2.82 7.58 5.14
N GLU A 18 -3.17 8.10 3.96
CA GLU A 18 -2.22 8.50 2.92
C GLU A 18 -1.41 9.74 3.33
N THR A 19 -2.03 10.78 3.89
CA THR A 19 -1.29 11.95 4.42
C THR A 19 -0.38 11.62 5.60
N SER A 20 -0.73 10.60 6.40
CA SER A 20 0.15 10.09 7.48
C SER A 20 1.39 9.36 6.97
N LEU A 21 1.40 8.91 5.71
CA LEU A 21 2.56 8.29 5.07
C LEU A 21 3.48 9.34 4.43
N VAL A 22 2.95 10.47 3.98
CA VAL A 22 3.67 11.54 3.26
C VAL A 22 4.37 12.53 4.21
N ASN A 23 3.80 12.86 5.37
CA ASN A 23 4.34 13.88 6.29
C ASN A 23 5.46 13.38 7.25
N LYS A 24 6.24 12.37 6.86
CA LYS A 24 7.09 11.59 7.78
C LYS A 24 8.50 12.14 8.05
N GLU A 25 8.89 13.31 7.54
CA GLU A 25 10.27 13.81 7.70
C GLU A 25 10.67 14.14 9.15
N ASP A 26 9.82 14.81 9.92
CA ASP A 26 10.08 15.06 11.36
C ASP A 26 9.70 13.87 12.26
N SER A 27 8.90 12.93 11.74
CA SER A 27 8.49 11.71 12.46
C SER A 27 9.54 10.59 12.37
N LEU A 28 10.45 10.66 11.39
CA LEU A 28 11.45 9.63 11.05
C LEU A 28 12.57 9.49 12.09
N GLU A 29 12.96 10.58 12.76
CA GLU A 29 13.97 10.53 13.83
C GLU A 29 13.34 10.10 15.17
N LYS A 30 12.07 10.43 15.39
CA LYS A 30 11.33 10.11 16.63
C LYS A 30 10.90 8.65 16.73
N SER A 31 10.68 7.94 15.61
CA SER A 31 10.22 6.55 15.62
C SER A 31 11.33 5.55 15.95
N LEU A 32 12.59 5.86 15.60
CA LEU A 32 13.75 4.98 15.89
C LEU A 32 14.08 4.84 17.39
N ASP A 33 13.62 5.77 18.23
CA ASP A 33 13.80 5.74 19.69
C ASP A 33 12.59 5.14 20.45
N ASN A 34 11.48 4.82 19.76
CA ASN A 34 10.32 4.20 20.37
C ASN A 34 10.42 2.66 20.35
N LYS A 35 10.40 2.04 21.53
CA LYS A 35 10.47 0.58 21.75
C LYS A 35 9.27 -0.22 21.20
N GLU A 36 8.37 0.39 20.43
CA GLU A 36 7.08 -0.18 20.03
C GLU A 36 6.93 -0.38 18.51
N ASP A 37 7.98 -0.11 17.73
CA ASP A 37 7.97 -0.32 16.28
C ASP A 37 8.24 -1.79 15.92
N SER A 38 7.45 -2.35 15.00
CA SER A 38 7.62 -3.72 14.52
C SER A 38 8.92 -3.89 13.73
N LEU A 39 9.46 -5.12 13.66
CA LEU A 39 10.71 -5.39 12.93
C LEU A 39 10.61 -5.01 11.45
N GLU A 40 9.46 -5.20 10.85
CA GLU A 40 9.16 -4.83 9.46
C GLU A 40 9.29 -3.31 9.25
N THR A 41 8.79 -2.54 10.22
CA THR A 41 8.88 -1.07 10.23
C THR A 41 10.33 -0.64 10.36
N ILE A 42 11.07 -1.21 11.32
CA ILE A 42 12.49 -0.92 11.52
C ILE A 42 13.30 -1.24 10.26
N MET A 43 13.09 -2.41 9.65
CA MET A 43 13.76 -2.81 8.41
C MET A 43 13.46 -1.84 7.26
N THR A 44 12.19 -1.45 7.10
CA THR A 44 11.76 -0.51 6.05
C THR A 44 12.39 0.87 6.25
N LEU A 45 12.31 1.43 7.46
CA LEU A 45 12.86 2.76 7.77
C LEU A 45 14.39 2.80 7.64
N THR A 46 15.06 1.76 8.14
CA THR A 46 16.53 1.63 8.02
C THR A 46 16.95 1.58 6.55
N THR A 47 16.18 0.87 5.72
CA THR A 47 16.44 0.77 4.28
C THR A 47 16.27 2.12 3.60
N ILE A 48 15.19 2.85 3.89
CA ILE A 48 14.99 4.22 3.37
C ILE A 48 16.14 5.13 3.76
N LYS A 49 16.57 5.10 5.03
CA LYS A 49 17.71 5.89 5.51
C LYS A 49 19.00 5.54 4.78
N LEU A 50 19.28 4.25 4.58
CA LEU A 50 20.46 3.79 3.88
C LEU A 50 20.45 4.20 2.40
N LEU A 51 19.31 4.11 1.72
CA LEU A 51 19.15 4.56 0.33
C LEU A 51 19.45 6.06 0.19
N LYS A 52 18.94 6.90 1.10
CA LYS A 52 19.26 8.35 1.13
C LYS A 52 20.75 8.62 1.36
N CYS A 53 21.40 7.84 2.22
CA CYS A 53 22.84 7.91 2.43
C CYS A 53 23.62 7.52 1.17
N MET A 54 23.21 6.46 0.47
CA MET A 54 23.85 6.02 -0.77
C MET A 54 23.73 7.06 -1.89
N GLU A 55 22.54 7.67 -2.03
CA GLU A 55 22.32 8.76 -2.97
C GLU A 55 23.23 9.96 -2.65
N SER A 56 23.28 10.38 -1.38
CA SER A 56 24.14 11.48 -0.93
C SER A 56 25.63 11.16 -1.15
N PHE A 57 26.05 9.93 -0.85
CA PHE A 57 27.40 9.45 -1.10
C PHE A 57 27.76 9.50 -2.58
N SER A 58 26.88 9.01 -3.46
CA SER A 58 27.09 9.04 -4.92
C SER A 58 27.15 10.47 -5.47
N LYS A 59 26.44 11.43 -4.88
CA LYS A 59 26.48 12.84 -5.30
C LYS A 59 27.73 13.58 -4.82
N GLN A 60 28.25 13.24 -3.64
CA GLN A 60 29.36 13.95 -2.99
C GLN A 60 30.74 13.41 -3.36
N ARG A 61 30.83 12.20 -3.93
CA ARG A 61 32.10 11.54 -4.25
C ARG A 61 32.24 11.37 -5.76
N THR A 62 33.46 11.51 -6.25
CA THR A 62 33.80 11.23 -7.66
C THR A 62 33.85 9.72 -7.89
N GLY A 63 33.20 9.26 -8.96
CA GLY A 63 33.17 7.85 -9.36
C GLY A 63 31.84 7.52 -10.02
N THR A 64 31.89 6.85 -11.16
CA THR A 64 30.70 6.41 -11.91
C THR A 64 30.78 4.91 -12.17
N ASP A 65 31.09 4.14 -11.13
CA ASP A 65 31.09 2.70 -11.24
C ASP A 65 29.65 2.16 -11.25
N GLU A 66 29.41 1.15 -12.08
CA GLU A 66 28.09 0.52 -12.23
C GLU A 66 27.59 -0.07 -10.91
N VAL A 67 28.50 -0.44 -10.01
CA VAL A 67 28.15 -1.02 -8.71
C VAL A 67 27.47 0.03 -7.82
N THR A 68 28.04 1.23 -7.69
CA THR A 68 27.46 2.34 -6.92
C THR A 68 26.08 2.75 -7.47
N GLN A 69 25.88 2.70 -8.79
CA GLN A 69 24.59 3.02 -9.42
C GLN A 69 23.54 1.91 -9.21
N ALA A 70 23.93 0.64 -9.28
CA ALA A 70 23.00 -0.49 -9.17
C ALA A 70 22.70 -0.89 -7.70
N ALA A 71 23.59 -0.57 -6.77
CA ALA A 71 23.50 -1.03 -5.38
C ALA A 71 22.22 -0.56 -4.65
N PRO A 72 21.74 0.69 -4.78
CA PRO A 72 20.50 1.14 -4.14
C PRO A 72 19.28 0.29 -4.57
N THR A 73 19.10 0.07 -5.87
CA THR A 73 18.01 -0.77 -6.40
C THR A 73 18.12 -2.19 -5.86
N LYS A 74 19.30 -2.81 -5.90
CA LYS A 74 19.50 -4.18 -5.42
C LYS A 74 19.22 -4.31 -3.92
N LEU A 75 19.66 -3.35 -3.11
CA LEU A 75 19.38 -3.32 -1.68
C LEU A 75 17.87 -3.24 -1.42
N ARG A 76 17.18 -2.30 -2.08
CA ARG A 76 15.72 -2.14 -1.98
C ARG A 76 15.02 -3.45 -2.32
N GLN A 77 15.31 -4.03 -3.48
CA GLN A 77 14.75 -5.29 -3.94
C GLN A 77 14.96 -6.42 -2.94
N LEU A 78 16.18 -6.57 -2.41
CA LEU A 78 16.51 -7.61 -1.45
C LEU A 78 15.68 -7.48 -0.16
N VAL A 79 15.65 -6.30 0.44
CA VAL A 79 14.91 -6.06 1.68
C VAL A 79 13.43 -6.31 1.48
N TYR A 80 12.82 -5.71 0.45
CA TYR A 80 11.39 -5.87 0.19
C TYR A 80 11.00 -7.29 -0.23
N THR A 81 11.92 -8.06 -0.84
CA THR A 81 11.71 -9.49 -1.07
C THR A 81 11.63 -10.27 0.24
N ILE A 82 12.55 -10.00 1.18
CA ILE A 82 12.56 -10.65 2.50
C ILE A 82 11.28 -10.30 3.27
N LEU A 83 10.89 -9.02 3.30
CA LEU A 83 9.65 -8.57 3.93
C LEU A 83 8.41 -9.17 3.24
N GLY A 84 8.42 -9.28 1.91
CA GLY A 84 7.35 -9.91 1.14
C GLY A 84 7.13 -11.38 1.45
N ILE A 85 8.18 -12.10 1.85
CA ILE A 85 8.11 -13.52 2.19
C ILE A 85 7.79 -13.72 3.68
N ARG A 86 8.38 -12.92 4.57
CA ARG A 86 8.37 -13.18 6.02
C ARG A 86 7.75 -12.08 6.89
N GLY A 87 7.63 -10.86 6.40
CA GLY A 87 7.33 -9.68 7.22
C GLY A 87 6.02 -9.79 8.01
N PHE A 88 5.02 -10.53 7.53
CA PHE A 88 3.80 -10.77 8.30
C PHE A 88 3.51 -12.24 8.49
N SER A 89 4.51 -13.10 8.28
CA SER A 89 4.37 -14.53 8.55
C SER A 89 4.10 -14.78 10.04
N GLY A 90 3.41 -15.87 10.34
CA GLY A 90 3.18 -16.26 11.72
C GLY A 90 4.48 -16.53 12.48
N THR A 91 4.50 -16.23 13.77
CA THR A 91 5.67 -16.55 14.61
C THR A 91 5.55 -17.99 15.13
N PRO A 92 6.68 -18.68 15.38
CA PRO A 92 6.65 -20.05 15.91
C PRO A 92 5.89 -20.21 17.22
N ASN A 93 5.77 -19.14 18.02
CA ASN A 93 5.23 -19.17 19.38
C ASN A 93 3.86 -18.47 19.52
N GLU A 94 3.54 -17.49 18.68
CA GLU A 94 2.34 -16.64 18.82
C GLU A 94 1.30 -16.89 17.73
N GLY A 95 1.60 -17.79 16.78
CA GLY A 95 0.69 -18.10 15.69
C GLY A 95 0.66 -16.96 14.68
N GLU A 96 -0.52 -16.41 14.39
CA GLU A 96 -0.71 -15.39 13.36
C GLU A 96 -0.18 -14.01 13.79
N HIS A 97 0.34 -13.24 12.85
CA HIS A 97 0.93 -11.93 13.14
C HIS A 97 -0.14 -10.94 13.70
N PRO A 98 0.11 -10.22 14.82
CA PRO A 98 -0.89 -9.38 15.47
C PRO A 98 -1.55 -8.32 14.58
N PHE A 99 -0.79 -7.75 13.64
CA PHE A 99 -1.34 -6.82 12.64
C PHE A 99 -2.37 -7.47 11.70
N ILE A 100 -2.13 -8.72 11.30
CA ILE A 100 -3.05 -9.48 10.42
C ILE A 100 -4.34 -9.78 11.18
N ILE A 101 -4.23 -10.19 12.45
CA ILE A 101 -5.38 -10.40 13.34
C ILE A 101 -6.22 -9.13 13.44
N LYS A 102 -5.60 -7.98 13.73
CA LYS A 102 -6.30 -6.68 13.83
C LYS A 102 -7.03 -6.31 12.54
N LEU A 103 -6.39 -6.47 11.38
CA LEU A 103 -7.01 -6.19 10.08
C LEU A 103 -8.18 -7.13 9.78
N ARG A 104 -8.02 -8.43 10.07
CA ARG A 104 -9.10 -9.40 9.90
C ARG A 104 -10.30 -9.05 10.76
N ASP A 105 -10.08 -8.71 12.03
CA ASP A 105 -11.16 -8.37 12.95
C ASP A 105 -11.88 -7.09 12.49
N LEU A 106 -11.14 -6.08 12.01
CA LEU A 106 -11.72 -4.89 11.38
C LEU A 106 -12.59 -5.23 10.15
N ILE A 107 -12.13 -6.13 9.28
CA ILE A 107 -12.91 -6.60 8.13
C ILE A 107 -14.20 -7.30 8.61
N MET A 108 -14.10 -8.18 9.60
CA MET A 108 -15.24 -8.89 10.16
C MET A 108 -16.27 -7.94 10.80
N GLU A 109 -15.80 -6.93 11.54
CA GLU A 109 -16.65 -5.89 12.11
C GLU A 109 -17.36 -5.09 11.01
N ASN A 110 -16.64 -4.71 9.95
CA ASN A 110 -17.23 -3.98 8.83
C ASN A 110 -18.25 -4.83 8.05
N LEU A 111 -17.96 -6.09 7.76
CA LEU A 111 -18.91 -6.99 7.10
C LEU A 111 -20.19 -7.17 7.91
N ASN A 112 -20.07 -7.30 9.24
CA ASN A 112 -21.22 -7.47 10.13
C ASN A 112 -22.16 -6.25 10.19
N LYS A 113 -21.70 -5.05 9.81
CA LYS A 113 -22.57 -3.86 9.69
C LYS A 113 -23.57 -4.00 8.56
N TYR A 114 -23.17 -4.64 7.46
CA TYR A 114 -24.01 -4.82 6.28
C TYR A 114 -24.75 -6.15 6.28
N ARG A 115 -24.15 -7.20 6.85
CA ARG A 115 -24.75 -8.53 6.91
C ARG A 115 -24.28 -9.32 8.14
N THR A 116 -25.20 -9.69 9.03
CA THR A 116 -24.87 -10.58 10.16
C THR A 116 -24.53 -11.98 9.66
N ILE A 117 -23.28 -12.38 9.86
CA ILE A 117 -22.81 -13.73 9.55
C ILE A 117 -23.19 -14.66 10.72
N LYS A 118 -23.89 -15.75 10.43
CA LYS A 118 -24.31 -16.75 11.43
C LYS A 118 -23.66 -18.11 11.15
N GLY A 119 -23.31 -18.82 12.22
CA GLY A 119 -22.71 -20.15 12.17
C GLY A 119 -21.19 -20.11 12.28
N THR A 120 -20.64 -20.89 13.21
CA THR A 120 -19.20 -20.93 13.53
C THR A 120 -18.36 -21.29 12.30
N GLN A 121 -18.75 -22.33 11.57
CA GLN A 121 -18.04 -22.77 10.36
C GLN A 121 -17.90 -21.66 9.31
N LYS A 122 -18.99 -20.92 9.03
CA LYS A 122 -18.97 -19.83 8.05
C LYS A 122 -18.11 -18.65 8.51
N ILE A 123 -18.11 -18.37 9.81
CA ILE A 123 -17.26 -17.33 10.40
C ILE A 123 -15.78 -17.71 10.20
N ASP A 124 -15.42 -18.97 10.45
CA ASP A 124 -14.04 -19.44 10.29
C ASP A 124 -13.61 -19.45 8.82
N GLU A 125 -14.48 -19.87 7.90
CA GLU A 125 -14.24 -19.79 6.45
C GLU A 125 -13.98 -18.35 5.99
N ILE A 126 -14.82 -17.39 6.40
CA ILE A 126 -14.66 -15.97 6.05
C ILE A 126 -13.39 -15.39 6.67
N LYS A 127 -13.07 -15.74 7.92
CA LYS A 127 -11.83 -15.34 8.58
C LYS A 127 -10.60 -15.83 7.83
N SER A 128 -10.60 -17.09 7.37
CA SER A 128 -9.52 -17.66 6.57
C SER A 128 -9.34 -16.89 5.26
N MET A 129 -10.45 -16.67 4.52
CA MET A 129 -10.42 -15.90 3.27
C MET A 129 -9.92 -14.47 3.49
N ALA A 130 -10.37 -13.81 4.56
CA ALA A 130 -9.91 -12.47 4.92
C ALA A 130 -8.40 -12.44 5.22
N THR A 131 -7.89 -13.39 6.01
CA THR A 131 -6.45 -13.51 6.29
C THR A 131 -5.65 -13.67 5.00
N GLU A 132 -6.07 -14.57 4.10
CA GLU A 132 -5.40 -14.78 2.81
C GLU A 132 -5.40 -13.52 1.94
N LEU A 133 -6.54 -12.82 1.83
CA LEU A 133 -6.65 -11.58 1.07
C LEU A 133 -5.78 -10.47 1.66
N ILE A 134 -5.75 -10.32 2.99
CA ILE A 134 -4.87 -9.35 3.67
C ILE A 134 -3.41 -9.62 3.29
N HIS A 135 -2.96 -10.87 3.35
CA HIS A 135 -1.59 -11.22 2.97
C HIS A 135 -1.29 -10.87 1.51
N GLN A 136 -2.22 -11.13 0.59
CA GLN A 136 -2.04 -10.79 -0.82
C GLN A 136 -1.96 -9.27 -1.04
N ILE A 137 -2.87 -8.50 -0.43
CA ILE A 137 -2.91 -7.03 -0.52
C ILE A 137 -1.61 -6.45 0.04
N ILE A 138 -1.19 -6.85 1.24
CA ILE A 138 0.06 -6.38 1.84
C ILE A 138 1.26 -6.78 0.97
N SER A 139 1.29 -8.00 0.45
CA SER A 139 2.37 -8.45 -0.44
C SER A 139 2.50 -7.55 -1.67
N ILE A 140 1.38 -7.21 -2.31
CA ILE A 140 1.34 -6.37 -3.51
C ILE A 140 1.70 -4.92 -3.16
N PHE A 141 0.93 -4.31 -2.26
CA PHE A 141 0.94 -2.86 -2.02
C PHE A 141 1.97 -2.42 -0.98
N CYS A 142 2.51 -3.28 -0.12
CA CYS A 142 3.58 -2.87 0.79
C CYS A 142 4.96 -3.27 0.29
N PHE A 143 5.06 -4.37 -0.47
CA PHE A 143 6.35 -4.99 -0.77
C PHE A 143 6.67 -5.09 -2.26
N ARG A 144 5.89 -5.85 -3.04
CA ARG A 144 6.18 -6.14 -4.45
C ARG A 144 6.34 -4.88 -5.30
N ARG A 145 5.54 -3.86 -5.02
CA ARG A 145 5.66 -2.56 -5.69
C ARG A 145 7.08 -1.95 -5.59
N ASN A 146 7.73 -2.09 -4.44
CA ASN A 146 9.08 -1.57 -4.18
C ASN A 146 10.20 -2.44 -4.78
N ILE A 147 9.88 -3.65 -5.23
CA ILE A 147 10.83 -4.58 -5.88
C ILE A 147 10.94 -4.26 -7.38
N GLN A 148 9.89 -3.74 -8.00
CA GLN A 148 9.91 -3.37 -9.42
C GLN A 148 10.93 -2.26 -9.71
N GLU A 149 11.44 -2.25 -10.94
CA GLU A 149 12.31 -1.20 -11.47
C GLU A 149 11.78 -0.78 -12.85
N PRO A 150 11.23 0.44 -13.00
CA PRO A 150 11.04 1.47 -11.97
C PRO A 150 10.05 1.07 -10.86
N VAL A 151 10.13 1.74 -9.71
CA VAL A 151 9.17 1.57 -8.62
C VAL A 151 7.79 1.95 -9.13
N VAL A 152 6.83 1.07 -8.90
CA VAL A 152 5.45 1.26 -9.36
C VAL A 152 4.71 2.17 -8.39
N GLU A 153 3.72 2.89 -8.88
CA GLU A 153 2.78 3.75 -8.17
C GLU A 153 1.37 3.20 -8.38
N TYR A 154 0.42 3.64 -7.56
CA TYR A 154 -0.98 3.32 -7.76
C TYR A 154 -1.85 4.54 -7.48
N LYS A 155 -2.98 4.62 -8.19
CA LYS A 155 -3.97 5.68 -8.06
C LYS A 155 -5.36 5.07 -7.97
N TRP A 156 -6.11 5.44 -6.94
CA TRP A 156 -7.52 5.14 -6.84
C TRP A 156 -8.33 6.28 -7.43
N TYR A 157 -9.33 5.94 -8.23
CA TYR A 157 -10.31 6.93 -8.68
C TYR A 157 -11.42 7.03 -7.64
N LYS A 158 -11.77 8.24 -7.26
CA LYS A 158 -12.79 8.53 -6.26
C LYS A 158 -14.18 8.46 -6.88
N TYR A 159 -15.18 8.31 -6.03
CA TYR A 159 -16.57 8.45 -6.44
C TYR A 159 -16.77 9.82 -7.11
N SER A 160 -17.49 9.83 -8.24
CA SER A 160 -17.71 11.01 -9.06
C SER A 160 -16.46 11.61 -9.72
N ASP A 161 -15.33 10.90 -9.77
CA ASP A 161 -14.27 11.27 -10.70
C ASP A 161 -14.75 11.10 -12.15
N LYS A 162 -14.32 11.98 -13.05
CA LYS A 162 -14.57 11.79 -14.49
C LYS A 162 -13.86 10.52 -14.95
N VAL A 163 -14.55 9.69 -15.74
CA VAL A 163 -13.93 8.51 -16.34
C VAL A 163 -12.74 8.94 -17.19
N ASP A 164 -11.60 8.34 -16.87
CA ASP A 164 -10.33 8.61 -17.53
C ASP A 164 -10.18 7.67 -18.73
N LEU A 165 -10.61 8.12 -19.91
CA LEU A 165 -10.63 7.31 -21.14
C LEU A 165 -9.24 6.89 -21.62
N GLU A 166 -8.16 7.43 -21.05
CA GLU A 166 -6.81 6.96 -21.35
C GLU A 166 -6.49 5.65 -20.62
N PHE A 167 -6.99 5.48 -19.40
CA PHE A 167 -6.70 4.34 -18.53
C PHE A 167 -7.91 3.45 -18.26
N MET A 168 -9.10 3.84 -18.70
CA MET A 168 -10.35 3.10 -18.53
C MET A 168 -11.01 2.79 -19.87
N GLU A 169 -11.45 1.54 -20.01
CA GLU A 169 -12.34 1.15 -21.12
C GLU A 169 -13.80 1.40 -20.72
N CYS A 170 -14.52 2.16 -21.54
CA CYS A 170 -15.94 2.43 -21.35
C CYS A 170 -16.70 2.13 -22.65
N PRO A 171 -17.88 1.49 -22.60
CA PRO A 171 -18.76 1.42 -23.76
C PRO A 171 -19.31 2.84 -24.04
N LEU A 172 -18.75 3.52 -25.04
CA LEU A 172 -18.96 4.95 -25.32
C LEU A 172 -20.31 5.27 -25.98
N ASP A 173 -21.29 4.38 -25.94
CA ASP A 173 -22.39 4.47 -26.90
C ASP A 173 -23.49 5.50 -26.55
N GLU A 174 -23.62 6.08 -25.33
CA GLU A 174 -24.78 6.98 -25.11
C GLU A 174 -24.80 7.94 -23.89
N VAL A 175 -23.67 8.34 -23.28
CA VAL A 175 -23.74 9.33 -22.18
C VAL A 175 -22.53 10.27 -22.17
N ASP A 176 -22.76 11.57 -22.37
CA ASP A 176 -21.72 12.60 -22.54
C ASP A 176 -20.83 12.85 -21.30
N GLU A 177 -21.20 12.32 -20.11
CA GLU A 177 -20.39 12.45 -18.88
C GLU A 177 -20.55 11.21 -17.99
N ILE A 178 -19.76 10.17 -18.25
CA ILE A 178 -19.69 8.99 -17.38
C ILE A 178 -18.74 9.28 -16.22
N MET A 179 -19.22 9.05 -15.00
CA MET A 179 -18.50 9.28 -13.76
C MET A 179 -18.22 7.95 -13.08
N VAL A 180 -17.14 7.89 -12.31
CA VAL A 180 -16.75 6.69 -11.54
C VAL A 180 -17.76 6.49 -10.41
N ASP A 181 -18.46 5.35 -10.43
CA ASP A 181 -19.33 4.92 -9.35
C ASP A 181 -18.52 4.16 -8.28
N ILE A 182 -17.79 3.11 -8.68
CA ILE A 182 -16.92 2.34 -7.79
C ILE A 182 -15.60 1.98 -8.49
N CYS A 183 -14.47 2.34 -7.88
CA CYS A 183 -13.15 1.90 -8.30
C CYS A 183 -12.78 0.58 -7.60
N SER A 184 -12.99 -0.56 -8.28
CA SER A 184 -12.74 -1.89 -7.70
C SER A 184 -11.25 -2.25 -7.63
N PHE A 185 -10.42 -1.65 -8.49
CA PHE A 185 -8.98 -1.86 -8.56
C PHE A 185 -8.29 -0.54 -8.90
N PRO A 186 -7.13 -0.24 -8.28
CA PRO A 186 -6.42 0.98 -8.58
C PRO A 186 -5.74 0.88 -9.96
N LEU A 187 -5.54 2.02 -10.59
CA LEU A 187 -4.58 2.13 -11.69
C LEU A 187 -3.18 1.87 -11.12
N ILE A 188 -2.40 1.01 -11.78
CA ILE A 188 -1.04 0.65 -11.38
C ILE A 188 -0.11 1.00 -12.54
N GLY A 189 0.91 1.83 -12.28
CA GLY A 189 1.81 2.30 -13.32
C GLY A 189 3.01 3.03 -12.75
N THR A 190 3.72 3.80 -13.57
CA THR A 190 4.90 4.57 -13.15
C THR A 190 4.67 6.02 -13.54
N ASN A 191 5.08 7.00 -12.73
CA ASN A 191 4.87 8.43 -13.04
C ASN A 191 3.38 8.79 -13.25
N LEU A 192 2.47 8.33 -12.39
CA LEU A 192 1.03 8.54 -12.56
C LEU A 192 0.60 10.01 -12.37
N GLU A 193 1.43 10.83 -11.71
CA GLU A 193 1.18 12.25 -11.40
C GLU A 193 1.83 13.24 -12.39
N HIS A 194 2.63 12.76 -13.34
CA HIS A 194 3.27 13.66 -14.31
C HIS A 194 2.39 13.87 -15.54
N GLU A 195 1.74 15.05 -15.62
CA GLU A 195 1.07 15.57 -16.81
C GLU A 195 2.03 15.70 -18.03
N ASP A 196 3.35 15.69 -17.83
CA ASP A 196 4.33 15.73 -18.92
C ASP A 196 4.40 14.43 -19.75
N LYS A 197 3.58 13.42 -19.44
CA LYS A 197 3.41 12.22 -20.27
C LYS A 197 2.66 12.46 -21.58
N TYR A 198 2.09 13.65 -21.77
CA TYR A 198 1.27 13.99 -22.93
C TYR A 198 2.08 14.54 -24.13
N LYS A 199 3.32 14.09 -24.33
CA LYS A 199 4.09 14.30 -25.57
C LYS A 199 4.83 13.06 -26.04
#